data_AF-A0A3L7LSH2-F1
#
_entry.id   AF-A0A3L7LSH2-F1
#
_cell.length_a   1.000
_cell.length_b   1.000
_cell.length_c   1.000
_cell.angle_alpha   90.00
_cell.angle_beta   90.00
_cell.angle_gamma   90.00
#
_symmetry.space_group_name_H-M   'P 1'
#
loop_
_entity.id
_entity.type
_entity.pdbx_description
1 polymer ?
#
loop_
_entity_poly.entity_id
_entity_poly.type
_entity_poly.pdbx_seq_one_letter_code
_entity_poly.pdbx_strand_id
1 'polypeptide(L)'
;RNDAKDIAVSPFTLVFRNAGLISAAAVMNSVILTAVLSAGNSGMYASTRMLYTLAVEGKAPKIFARLSQGGGVPRYALAMTTLVAALCFLSSLYSNQKVYLWLLNTSGMTGFIAWLGIAVSHYRFRRGYMKQGRNLAALPYQAGWFPLGPVLAFTLCLLITLGQNYQAFLAQTIDWNCVIATYIGIPLFLLIWWGYRWRCGSRWVRYEDMTFPDNARQH
;
A
#
# COMPACT_ATOMS: atom_id res chain seq x y z
N ARG A 1 -6.59 -27.37 -24.38
CA ARG A 1 -5.36 -26.57 -24.54
C ARG A 1 -5.57 -25.31 -23.72
N ASN A 2 -4.98 -25.27 -22.51
CA ASN A 2 -5.20 -24.19 -21.55
C ASN A 2 -4.30 -23.01 -21.93
N ASP A 3 -4.82 -22.08 -22.73
CA ASP A 3 -4.17 -20.81 -22.99
C ASP A 3 -4.43 -19.86 -21.81
N ALA A 4 -3.63 -20.02 -20.76
CA ALA A 4 -3.46 -19.06 -19.67
C ALA A 4 -2.68 -17.82 -20.16
N LYS A 5 -3.13 -17.21 -21.27
CA LYS A 5 -2.49 -16.04 -21.89
C LYS A 5 -3.34 -14.77 -21.88
N ASP A 6 -4.61 -14.85 -21.49
CA ASP A 6 -5.43 -13.67 -21.28
C ASP A 6 -5.67 -13.42 -19.80
N ILE A 7 -4.75 -12.69 -19.19
CA ILE A 7 -4.92 -12.05 -17.87
C ILE A 7 -6.02 -10.96 -17.94
N ALA A 8 -6.59 -10.68 -19.13
CA ALA A 8 -7.54 -9.62 -19.40
C ALA A 8 -9.02 -10.06 -19.56
N VAL A 9 -9.36 -11.35 -19.47
CA VAL A 9 -10.76 -11.79 -19.57
C VAL A 9 -11.27 -12.19 -18.18
N SER A 10 -12.17 -11.39 -17.63
CA SER A 10 -12.85 -11.69 -16.37
C SER A 10 -13.52 -13.07 -16.43
N PRO A 11 -13.40 -13.93 -15.41
CA PRO A 11 -14.03 -15.25 -15.40
C PRO A 11 -15.55 -15.16 -15.63
N PHE A 12 -16.17 -14.06 -15.21
CA PHE A 12 -17.58 -13.79 -15.50
C PHE A 12 -17.86 -13.53 -16.98
N THR A 13 -17.00 -12.78 -17.68
CA THR A 13 -17.20 -12.52 -19.12
C THR A 13 -16.97 -13.78 -19.94
N LEU A 14 -16.06 -14.66 -19.48
CA LEU A 14 -15.85 -15.99 -20.07
C LEU A 14 -17.07 -16.91 -19.87
N VAL A 15 -17.65 -16.91 -18.67
CA VAL A 15 -18.87 -17.68 -18.35
C VAL A 15 -20.07 -17.21 -19.17
N PHE A 16 -20.31 -15.90 -19.26
CA PHE A 16 -21.43 -15.36 -20.05
C PHE A 16 -21.26 -15.57 -21.56
N ARG A 17 -20.02 -15.53 -22.06
CA ARG A 17 -19.73 -15.85 -23.46
C ARG A 17 -19.97 -17.33 -23.76
N ASN A 18 -19.57 -18.23 -22.85
CA ASN A 18 -19.83 -19.68 -22.97
C ASN A 18 -21.30 -20.05 -22.79
N ALA A 19 -22.08 -19.24 -22.06
CA ALA A 19 -23.52 -19.38 -21.90
C ALA A 19 -24.36 -18.77 -23.05
N GLY A 20 -23.73 -18.21 -24.09
CA GLY A 20 -24.42 -17.62 -25.25
C GLY A 20 -25.03 -16.23 -25.01
N LEU A 21 -24.76 -15.60 -23.87
CA LEU A 21 -25.30 -14.29 -23.48
C LEU A 21 -24.31 -13.16 -23.83
N ILE A 22 -24.16 -12.87 -25.12
CA ILE A 22 -23.24 -11.85 -25.65
C ILE A 22 -23.55 -10.45 -25.05
N SER A 23 -24.83 -10.14 -24.84
CA SER A 23 -25.28 -8.91 -24.19
C SER A 23 -24.80 -8.79 -22.74
N ALA A 24 -24.81 -9.89 -21.96
CA ALA A 24 -24.32 -9.90 -20.58
C ALA A 24 -22.79 -9.72 -20.51
N ALA A 25 -22.05 -10.28 -21.47
CA ALA A 25 -20.59 -10.07 -21.55
C ALA A 25 -20.21 -8.60 -21.80
N ALA A 26 -20.96 -7.89 -22.65
CA ALA A 26 -20.74 -6.46 -22.92
C ALA A 26 -21.01 -5.59 -21.68
N VAL A 27 -22.12 -5.83 -20.98
CA VAL A 27 -22.45 -5.13 -19.72
C VAL A 27 -21.38 -5.37 -18.66
N MET A 28 -20.91 -6.60 -18.50
CA MET A 28 -19.83 -6.91 -17.55
C MET A 28 -18.52 -6.20 -17.89
N ASN A 29 -18.14 -6.13 -19.17
CA ASN A 29 -16.96 -5.37 -19.60
C ASN A 29 -17.10 -3.88 -19.26
N SER A 30 -18.26 -3.27 -19.50
CA SER A 30 -18.51 -1.87 -19.13
C SER A 30 -18.37 -1.66 -17.62
N VAL A 31 -18.96 -2.53 -16.79
CA VAL A 31 -18.84 -2.45 -15.32
C VAL A 31 -17.39 -2.56 -14.87
N ILE A 32 -16.62 -3.50 -15.43
CA ILE A 32 -15.20 -3.69 -15.09
C ILE A 32 -14.39 -2.45 -15.48
N LEU A 33 -14.58 -1.91 -16.68
CA LEU A 33 -13.89 -0.70 -17.14
C LEU A 33 -14.20 0.49 -16.23
N THR A 34 -15.47 0.70 -15.88
CA THR A 34 -15.87 1.76 -14.94
C THR A 34 -15.25 1.55 -13.55
N ALA A 35 -15.24 0.32 -13.04
CA ALA A 35 -14.64 -0.02 -11.75
C ALA A 35 -13.13 0.24 -11.73
N VAL A 36 -12.41 -0.16 -12.77
CA VAL A 36 -10.96 0.05 -12.90
C VAL A 36 -10.64 1.54 -13.02
N LEU A 37 -11.39 2.30 -13.83
CA LEU A 37 -11.22 3.75 -13.96
C LEU A 37 -11.48 4.47 -12.63
N SER A 38 -12.53 4.07 -11.90
CA SER A 38 -12.84 4.63 -10.58
C SER A 38 -11.72 4.34 -9.57
N ALA A 39 -11.28 3.07 -9.49
CA ALA A 39 -10.20 2.67 -8.60
C ALA A 39 -8.88 3.40 -8.93
N GLY A 40 -8.58 3.59 -10.22
CA GLY A 40 -7.42 4.35 -10.69
C GLY A 40 -7.46 5.82 -10.27
N ASN A 41 -8.60 6.49 -10.43
CA ASN A 41 -8.76 7.89 -10.02
C ASN A 41 -8.62 8.05 -8.48
N SER A 42 -9.28 7.20 -7.70
CA SER A 42 -9.17 7.19 -6.24
C SER A 42 -7.73 6.88 -5.78
N GLY A 43 -7.06 5.93 -6.41
CA GLY A 43 -5.67 5.57 -6.11
C GLY A 43 -4.69 6.71 -6.42
N MET A 44 -4.88 7.41 -7.54
CA MET A 44 -4.07 8.57 -7.91
C MET A 44 -4.27 9.71 -6.91
N TYR A 45 -5.52 10.03 -6.58
CA TYR A 45 -5.85 11.06 -5.59
C TYR A 45 -5.22 10.75 -4.22
N ALA A 46 -5.37 9.52 -3.72
CA ALA A 46 -4.81 9.10 -2.45
C ALA A 46 -3.27 9.19 -2.46
N SER A 47 -2.62 8.72 -3.52
CA SER A 47 -1.16 8.76 -3.67
C SER A 47 -0.62 10.19 -3.70
N THR A 48 -1.26 11.07 -4.46
CA THR A 48 -0.91 12.49 -4.53
C THR A 48 -1.04 13.16 -3.17
N ARG A 49 -2.13 12.90 -2.43
CA ARG A 49 -2.32 13.44 -1.07
C ARG A 49 -1.30 12.91 -0.07
N MET A 50 -1.01 11.61 -0.09
CA MET A 50 0.03 11.03 0.77
C MET A 50 1.40 11.67 0.52
N LEU A 51 1.78 11.86 -0.75
CA LEU A 51 3.05 12.50 -1.08
C LEU A 51 3.07 13.98 -0.64
N TYR A 52 1.95 14.68 -0.79
CA TYR A 52 1.79 16.05 -0.30
C TYR A 52 1.92 16.13 1.23
N THR A 53 1.22 15.29 1.99
CA THR A 53 1.28 15.30 3.46
C THR A 53 2.68 14.97 3.96
N LEU A 54 3.36 14.01 3.33
CA LEU A 54 4.77 13.71 3.63
C LEU A 54 5.67 14.93 3.40
N ALA A 55 5.42 15.73 2.36
CA ALA A 55 6.21 16.92 2.07
C ALA A 55 5.93 18.07 3.05
N VAL A 56 4.66 18.23 3.47
CA VAL A 56 4.27 19.21 4.50
C VAL A 56 4.90 18.88 5.85
N GLU A 57 4.95 17.60 6.22
CA GLU A 57 5.61 17.11 7.44
C GLU A 57 7.15 17.10 7.35
N GLY A 58 7.72 17.57 6.23
CA GLY A 58 9.19 17.60 6.02
C GLY A 58 9.83 16.23 5.77
N LYS A 59 9.02 15.18 5.53
CA LYS A 59 9.47 13.82 5.24
C LYS A 59 9.77 13.60 3.75
N ALA A 60 9.27 14.47 2.88
CA ALA A 60 9.54 14.51 1.45
C ALA A 60 10.00 15.92 1.01
N PRO A 61 10.62 16.08 -0.18
CA PRO A 61 11.06 17.39 -0.67
C PRO A 61 9.93 18.43 -0.68
N LYS A 62 10.22 19.63 -0.16
CA LYS A 62 9.24 20.74 -0.03
C LYS A 62 8.58 21.16 -1.35
N ILE A 63 9.16 20.79 -2.49
CA ILE A 63 8.58 21.04 -3.82
C ILE A 63 7.20 20.37 -3.94
N PHE A 64 7.01 19.19 -3.35
CA PHE A 64 5.74 18.46 -3.39
C PHE A 64 4.67 19.03 -2.45
N ALA A 65 5.05 19.91 -1.49
CA ALA A 65 4.12 20.61 -0.60
C ALA A 65 3.50 21.86 -1.24
N ARG A 66 3.86 22.19 -2.49
CA ARG A 66 3.33 23.37 -3.18
C ARG A 66 1.93 23.11 -3.74
N LEU A 67 0.97 23.92 -3.31
CA LEU A 67 -0.40 23.94 -3.83
C LEU A 67 -0.55 24.96 -4.96
N SER A 68 -1.48 24.68 -5.89
CA SER A 68 -1.87 25.66 -6.92
C SER A 68 -2.74 26.77 -6.31
N GLN A 69 -2.53 28.01 -6.75
CA GLN A 69 -3.22 29.19 -6.23
C GLN A 69 -4.73 29.19 -6.45
N GLY A 70 -5.25 28.50 -7.48
CA GLY A 70 -6.67 28.55 -7.85
C GLY A 70 -7.50 27.30 -7.51
N GLY A 71 -6.90 26.24 -6.97
CA GLY A 71 -7.63 24.98 -6.79
C GLY A 71 -7.14 24.04 -5.68
N GLY A 72 -6.11 24.44 -4.91
CA GLY A 72 -5.62 23.62 -3.80
C GLY A 72 -5.08 22.24 -4.23
N VAL A 73 -4.70 22.09 -5.51
CA VAL A 73 -4.19 20.83 -6.05
C VAL A 73 -2.65 20.84 -6.00
N PRO A 74 -2.01 19.85 -5.36
CA PRO A 74 -0.55 19.73 -5.33
C PRO A 74 -0.01 19.22 -6.67
N ARG A 75 0.14 20.12 -7.65
CA ARG A 75 0.49 19.79 -9.05
C ARG A 75 1.80 19.00 -9.19
N TYR A 76 2.83 19.34 -8.41
CA TYR A 76 4.11 18.62 -8.45
C TYR A 76 4.01 17.20 -7.91
N ALA A 77 3.25 17.00 -6.83
CA ALA A 77 3.00 15.66 -6.30
C ALA A 77 2.18 14.83 -7.30
N LEU A 78 1.15 15.44 -7.91
CA LEU A 78 0.35 14.80 -8.95
C LEU A 78 1.20 14.38 -10.15
N ALA A 79 2.00 15.30 -10.70
CA ALA A 79 2.86 15.03 -11.84
C ALA A 79 3.83 13.88 -11.56
N MET A 80 4.43 13.83 -10.37
CA MET A 80 5.31 12.73 -9.98
C MET A 80 4.57 11.41 -9.88
N THR A 81 3.40 11.37 -9.22
CA THR A 81 2.61 10.14 -9.13
C THR A 81 2.13 9.65 -10.49
N THR A 82 1.76 10.55 -11.40
CA THR A 82 1.39 10.22 -12.78
C THR A 82 2.58 9.71 -13.57
N LEU A 83 3.77 10.30 -13.41
CA LEU A 83 4.99 9.82 -14.07
C LEU A 83 5.33 8.40 -13.64
N VAL A 84 5.27 8.10 -12.34
CA VAL A 84 5.49 6.73 -11.83
C VAL A 84 4.44 5.77 -12.37
N ALA A 85 3.16 6.15 -12.37
CA ALA A 85 2.09 5.32 -12.93
C ALA A 85 2.28 5.07 -14.44
N ALA A 86 2.70 6.09 -15.20
CA ALA A 86 3.00 5.98 -16.62
C ALA A 86 4.20 5.06 -16.89
N LEU A 87 5.25 5.12 -16.06
CA LEU A 87 6.39 4.19 -16.14
C LEU A 87 5.99 2.75 -15.84
N CYS A 88 5.13 2.52 -14.84
CA CYS A 88 4.57 1.20 -14.56
C CYS A 88 3.73 0.68 -15.73
N PHE A 89 2.90 1.55 -16.32
CA PHE A 89 2.10 1.22 -17.50
C PHE A 89 2.98 0.90 -18.72
N LEU A 90 4.00 1.71 -18.99
CA LEU A 90 4.99 1.47 -20.06
C LEU A 90 5.71 0.12 -19.85
N SER A 91 6.06 -0.19 -18.60
CA SER A 91 6.69 -1.47 -18.25
C SER A 91 5.76 -2.66 -18.53
N SER A 92 4.45 -2.48 -18.38
CA SER A 92 3.47 -3.52 -18.74
C SER A 92 3.33 -3.75 -20.24
N LEU A 93 3.64 -2.75 -21.08
CA LEU A 93 3.53 -2.84 -22.54
C LEU A 93 4.81 -3.37 -23.20
N TYR A 94 5.98 -2.92 -22.73
CA TYR A 94 7.26 -3.16 -23.39
C TYR A 94 8.18 -4.16 -22.67
N SER A 95 7.90 -4.48 -21.40
CA SER A 95 8.80 -5.33 -20.63
C SER A 95 8.44 -6.82 -20.72
N ASN A 96 9.43 -7.66 -20.44
CA ASN A 96 9.21 -9.09 -20.22
C ASN A 96 8.15 -9.28 -19.12
N GLN A 97 7.25 -10.28 -19.28
CA GLN A 97 6.23 -10.64 -18.29
C GLN A 97 6.79 -10.76 -16.86
N LYS A 98 8.08 -11.13 -16.73
CA LYS A 98 8.82 -11.15 -15.46
C LYS A 98 8.86 -9.79 -14.75
N VAL A 99 9.18 -8.69 -15.45
CA VAL A 99 9.29 -7.35 -14.83
C VAL A 99 7.93 -6.85 -14.38
N TYR A 100 6.88 -7.10 -15.16
CA TYR A 100 5.51 -6.81 -14.75
C TYR A 100 5.14 -7.56 -13.45
N LEU A 101 5.45 -8.86 -13.37
CA LEU A 101 5.24 -9.65 -12.15
C LEU A 101 6.07 -9.13 -10.97
N TRP A 102 7.29 -8.64 -11.19
CA TRP A 102 8.12 -8.04 -10.13
C TRP A 102 7.49 -6.75 -9.59
N LEU A 103 6.99 -5.88 -10.48
CA LEU A 103 6.27 -4.65 -10.11
C LEU A 103 4.99 -4.97 -9.32
N LEU A 104 4.22 -5.96 -9.77
CA LEU A 104 3.02 -6.43 -9.07
C LEU A 104 3.35 -6.96 -7.67
N ASN A 105 4.33 -7.85 -7.55
CA ASN A 105 4.76 -8.41 -6.26
C ASN A 105 5.27 -7.32 -5.31
N THR A 106 6.05 -6.37 -5.83
CA THR A 106 6.56 -5.24 -5.05
C THR A 106 5.44 -4.35 -4.51
N SER A 107 4.42 -4.08 -5.34
CA SER A 107 3.25 -3.29 -4.94
C SER A 107 2.47 -3.99 -3.83
N GLY A 108 2.17 -5.30 -3.99
CA GLY A 108 1.49 -6.10 -2.97
C GLY A 108 2.27 -6.16 -1.66
N MET A 109 3.58 -6.42 -1.73
CA MET A 109 4.47 -6.45 -0.58
C MET A 109 4.48 -5.13 0.19
N THR A 110 4.52 -4.00 -0.52
CA THR A 110 4.47 -2.67 0.10
C THR A 110 3.16 -2.43 0.85
N GLY A 111 2.04 -2.94 0.33
CA GLY A 111 0.74 -2.90 1.01
C GLY A 111 0.74 -3.66 2.34
N PHE A 112 1.29 -4.88 2.38
CA PHE A 112 1.40 -5.65 3.62
C PHE A 112 2.31 -4.98 4.65
N ILE A 113 3.44 -4.41 4.20
CA ILE A 113 4.34 -3.65 5.07
C ILE A 113 3.62 -2.44 5.67
N ALA A 114 2.82 -1.72 4.87
CA ALA A 114 2.03 -0.60 5.36
C ALA A 114 1.01 -1.04 6.42
N TRP A 115 0.29 -2.15 6.21
CA TRP A 115 -0.65 -2.71 7.19
C TRP A 115 0.04 -3.16 8.48
N LEU A 116 1.20 -3.81 8.39
CA LEU A 116 2.02 -4.15 9.55
C LEU A 116 2.43 -2.89 10.32
N GLY A 117 2.85 -1.84 9.61
CA GLY A 117 3.17 -0.54 10.20
C GLY A 117 2.00 0.09 10.94
N ILE A 118 0.80 0.05 10.35
CA ILE A 118 -0.43 0.54 10.98
C ILE A 118 -0.76 -0.27 12.24
N ALA A 119 -0.71 -1.60 12.17
CA ALA A 119 -1.00 -2.47 13.31
C ALA A 119 -0.04 -2.22 14.48
N VAL A 120 1.27 -2.11 14.20
CA VAL A 120 2.29 -1.80 15.20
C VAL A 120 2.08 -0.40 15.79
N SER A 121 1.78 0.59 14.95
CA SER A 121 1.55 1.97 15.38
C SER A 121 0.32 2.08 16.28
N HIS A 122 -0.78 1.42 15.91
CA HIS A 122 -2.01 1.38 16.69
C HIS A 122 -1.81 0.66 18.05
N TYR A 123 -1.08 -0.47 18.05
CA TYR A 123 -0.73 -1.17 19.28
C TYR A 123 0.13 -0.31 20.22
N ARG A 124 1.17 0.36 19.68
CA ARG A 124 2.07 1.23 20.44
C ARG A 124 1.38 2.49 20.94
N PHE A 125 0.55 3.12 20.13
CA PHE A 125 -0.25 4.30 20.49
C PHE A 125 -1.06 4.02 21.74
N ARG A 126 -1.83 2.92 21.76
CA ARG A 126 -2.70 2.60 22.90
C ARG A 126 -1.90 2.24 24.15
N ARG A 127 -0.78 1.50 24.01
CA ARG A 127 0.10 1.19 25.15
C ARG A 127 0.81 2.42 25.71
N GLY A 128 1.25 3.35 24.85
CA GLY A 128 1.84 4.63 25.27
C GLY A 128 0.81 5.51 25.99
N TYR A 129 -0.39 5.61 25.43
CA TYR A 129 -1.49 6.40 25.98
C TYR A 129 -1.92 5.90 27.37
N MET A 130 -2.07 4.58 27.55
CA MET A 130 -2.34 3.99 28.88
C MET A 130 -1.18 4.16 29.86
N LYS A 131 0.08 4.02 29.41
CA LYS A 131 1.25 4.19 30.27
C LYS A 131 1.41 5.61 30.81
N GLN A 132 0.92 6.62 30.09
CA GLN A 132 0.91 8.02 30.54
C GLN A 132 -0.31 8.34 31.43
N GLY A 133 -1.07 7.34 31.88
CA GLY A 133 -2.22 7.52 32.77
C GLY A 133 -3.44 8.18 32.10
N ARG A 134 -3.46 8.30 30.77
CA ARG A 134 -4.58 8.92 30.04
C ARG A 134 -5.73 7.91 29.88
N ASN A 135 -6.96 8.39 30.05
CA ASN A 135 -8.15 7.55 29.98
C ASN A 135 -8.53 7.25 28.52
N LEU A 136 -8.58 5.97 28.15
CA LEU A 136 -9.01 5.52 26.81
C LEU A 136 -10.44 5.96 26.45
N ALA A 137 -11.27 6.32 27.43
CA ALA A 137 -12.59 6.93 27.24
C ALA A 137 -12.57 8.36 26.70
N ALA A 138 -11.44 9.06 26.80
CA ALA A 138 -11.28 10.38 26.19
C ALA A 138 -10.92 10.32 24.69
N LEU A 139 -10.71 9.13 24.13
CA LEU A 139 -10.47 8.96 22.70
C LEU A 139 -11.81 8.96 21.94
N PRO A 140 -11.91 9.71 20.82
CA PRO A 140 -13.14 9.75 20.01
C PRO A 140 -13.49 8.40 19.37
N TYR A 141 -12.54 7.47 19.31
CA TYR A 141 -12.75 6.11 18.84
C TYR A 141 -12.11 5.10 19.78
N GLN A 142 -12.92 4.14 20.25
CA GLN A 142 -12.46 3.00 21.04
C GLN A 142 -12.56 1.72 20.21
N ALA A 143 -11.43 1.09 19.95
CA ALA A 143 -11.43 -0.22 19.30
C ALA A 143 -11.98 -1.29 20.26
N GLY A 144 -13.19 -1.78 19.99
CA GLY A 144 -13.87 -2.78 20.83
C GLY A 144 -13.15 -4.13 20.92
N TRP A 145 -12.33 -4.49 19.93
CA TRP A 145 -11.62 -5.78 19.86
C TRP A 145 -10.13 -5.69 20.20
N PHE A 146 -9.68 -4.61 20.83
CA PHE A 146 -8.29 -4.51 21.25
C PHE A 146 -8.05 -5.30 22.55
N PRO A 147 -6.95 -6.08 22.67
CA PRO A 147 -5.76 -6.11 21.80
C PRO A 147 -5.82 -7.13 20.64
N LEU A 148 -6.87 -7.95 20.55
CA LEU A 148 -6.96 -9.04 19.57
C LEU A 148 -6.94 -8.55 18.12
N GLY A 149 -7.66 -7.48 17.78
CA GLY A 149 -7.74 -6.96 16.41
C GLY A 149 -6.37 -6.61 15.80
N PRO A 150 -5.57 -5.72 16.44
CA PRO A 150 -4.23 -5.39 15.93
C PRO A 150 -3.26 -6.56 15.94
N VAL A 151 -3.33 -7.45 16.94
CA VAL A 151 -2.47 -8.64 17.00
C VAL A 151 -2.82 -9.62 15.88
N LEU A 152 -4.10 -9.88 15.64
CA LEU A 152 -4.58 -10.74 14.55
C LEU A 152 -4.19 -10.16 13.19
N ALA A 153 -4.40 -8.86 12.98
CA ALA A 153 -3.99 -8.19 11.74
C ALA A 153 -2.47 -8.29 11.52
N PHE A 154 -1.68 -8.11 12.59
CA PHE A 154 -0.23 -8.27 12.53
C PHE A 154 0.18 -9.70 12.19
N THR A 155 -0.36 -10.70 12.91
CA THR A 155 -0.04 -12.11 12.68
C THR A 155 -0.46 -12.56 11.29
N LEU A 156 -1.63 -12.14 10.81
CA LEU A 156 -2.14 -12.51 9.50
C LEU A 156 -1.29 -11.88 8.38
N CYS A 157 -0.97 -10.59 8.49
CA CYS A 157 -0.10 -9.93 7.51
C CYS A 157 1.30 -10.56 7.50
N LEU A 158 1.85 -10.90 8.67
CA LEU A 158 3.14 -11.58 8.77
C LEU A 158 3.10 -12.98 8.14
N LEU A 159 2.07 -13.78 8.45
CA LEU A 159 1.88 -15.11 7.88
C LEU A 159 1.70 -15.07 6.37
N ILE A 160 0.92 -14.12 5.83
CA ILE A 160 0.77 -13.95 4.40
C ILE A 160 2.12 -13.58 3.79
N THR A 161 2.80 -12.56 4.33
CA THR A 161 4.09 -12.08 3.82
C THR A 161 5.16 -13.17 3.77
N LEU A 162 5.24 -14.00 4.82
CA LEU A 162 6.18 -15.13 4.88
C LEU A 162 5.70 -16.30 4.00
N GLY A 163 4.40 -16.55 3.97
CA GLY A 163 3.78 -17.66 3.25
C GLY A 163 3.71 -17.48 1.72
N GLN A 164 3.77 -16.25 1.20
CA GLN A 164 3.66 -15.99 -0.25
C GLN A 164 4.71 -16.74 -1.09
N ASN A 165 5.86 -17.13 -0.52
CA ASN A 165 6.91 -17.82 -1.26
C ASN A 165 7.44 -19.09 -0.56
N TYR A 166 6.61 -19.75 0.26
CA TYR A 166 7.04 -20.96 0.98
C TYR A 166 7.50 -22.08 0.01
N GLN A 167 6.92 -22.14 -1.19
CA GLN A 167 7.28 -23.13 -2.22
C GLN A 167 8.69 -22.93 -2.79
N ALA A 168 9.19 -21.70 -2.89
CA ALA A 168 10.58 -21.47 -3.35
C ALA A 168 11.63 -21.91 -2.32
N PHE A 169 11.24 -22.07 -1.05
CA PHE A 169 12.11 -22.61 0.01
C PHE A 169 11.99 -24.13 0.17
N LEU A 170 10.89 -24.75 -0.26
CA LEU A 170 10.68 -26.21 -0.19
C LEU A 170 11.09 -26.97 -1.46
N ALA A 171 11.42 -26.27 -2.55
CA ALA A 171 11.95 -26.89 -3.76
C ALA A 171 13.38 -27.41 -3.56
N GLN A 172 13.74 -28.55 -4.17
CA GLN A 172 15.08 -29.16 -4.07
C GLN A 172 16.22 -28.29 -4.62
N THR A 173 15.90 -27.23 -5.37
CA THR A 173 16.85 -26.19 -5.81
C THR A 173 16.24 -24.82 -5.53
N ILE A 174 16.92 -23.99 -4.76
CA ILE A 174 16.48 -22.62 -4.49
C ILE A 174 16.61 -21.80 -5.78
N ASP A 175 15.48 -21.49 -6.43
CA ASP A 175 15.46 -20.56 -7.56
C ASP A 175 15.58 -19.12 -7.02
N TRP A 176 16.83 -18.68 -6.87
CA TRP A 176 17.19 -17.35 -6.37
C TRP A 176 16.51 -16.23 -7.17
N ASN A 177 16.27 -16.41 -8.46
CA ASN A 177 15.59 -15.41 -9.27
C ASN A 177 14.12 -15.25 -8.86
N CYS A 178 13.44 -16.35 -8.53
CA CYS A 178 12.05 -16.36 -8.08
C CYS A 178 11.90 -15.81 -6.65
N VAL A 179 12.87 -16.10 -5.78
CA VAL A 179 12.95 -15.55 -4.42
C VAL A 179 13.17 -14.04 -4.46
N ILE A 180 14.17 -13.57 -5.23
CA ILE A 180 14.44 -12.14 -5.39
C ILE A 180 13.23 -11.44 -6.01
N ALA A 181 12.64 -11.99 -7.06
CA ALA A 181 11.44 -11.45 -7.72
C ALA A 181 10.27 -11.18 -6.77
N THR A 182 10.08 -12.05 -5.79
CA THR A 182 8.95 -11.99 -4.85
C THR A 182 9.27 -11.12 -3.64
N TYR A 183 10.52 -11.16 -3.17
CA TYR A 183 10.92 -10.46 -1.95
C TYR A 183 11.61 -9.12 -2.18
N ILE A 184 11.85 -8.68 -3.42
CA ILE A 184 12.54 -7.42 -3.73
C ILE A 184 11.92 -6.19 -3.03
N GLY A 185 10.62 -6.23 -2.72
CA GLY A 185 9.93 -5.19 -1.97
C GLY A 185 10.45 -5.01 -0.53
N ILE A 186 10.92 -6.06 0.13
CA ILE A 186 11.46 -6.00 1.49
C ILE A 186 12.81 -5.25 1.56
N PRO A 187 13.87 -5.63 0.83
CA PRO A 187 15.11 -4.89 0.83
C PRO A 187 14.93 -3.48 0.25
N LEU A 188 14.05 -3.27 -0.74
CA LEU A 188 13.74 -1.94 -1.25
C LEU A 188 13.10 -1.06 -0.18
N PHE A 189 12.14 -1.58 0.58
CA PHE A 189 11.55 -0.88 1.73
C PHE A 189 12.62 -0.57 2.80
N LEU A 190 13.45 -1.55 3.15
CA LEU A 190 14.52 -1.36 4.15
C LEU A 190 15.54 -0.30 3.70
N LEU A 191 15.89 -0.26 2.41
CA LEU A 191 16.78 0.76 1.85
C LEU A 191 16.17 2.16 1.92
N ILE A 192 14.89 2.31 1.54
CA ILE A 192 14.18 3.58 1.62
C ILE A 192 14.05 4.02 3.09
N TRP A 193 13.67 3.10 3.97
CA TRP A 193 13.52 3.36 5.40
C TRP A 193 14.85 3.71 6.06
N TRP A 194 15.93 3.00 5.75
CA TRP A 194 17.27 3.30 6.26
C TRP A 194 17.77 4.65 5.73
N GLY A 195 17.61 4.92 4.43
CA GLY A 195 17.96 6.20 3.83
C GLY A 195 17.21 7.37 4.49
N TYR A 196 15.92 7.19 4.77
CA TYR A 196 15.13 8.16 5.53
C TYR A 196 15.61 8.28 6.98
N ARG A 197 15.86 7.17 7.66
CA ARG A 197 16.32 7.14 9.05
C ARG A 197 17.68 7.81 9.22
N TRP A 198 18.59 7.63 8.26
CA TRP A 198 19.89 8.29 8.26
C TRP A 198 19.74 9.80 8.03
N ARG A 199 18.92 10.24 7.06
CA ARG A 199 18.72 11.67 6.79
C ARG A 199 17.97 12.41 7.90
N CYS A 200 16.95 11.80 8.49
CA CYS A 200 16.11 12.44 9.50
C CYS A 200 16.52 12.12 10.95
N GLY A 201 17.52 11.27 11.17
CA GLY A 201 17.98 10.88 12.51
C GLY A 201 16.88 10.26 13.37
N SER A 202 15.88 9.63 12.78
CA SER A 202 14.67 9.20 13.49
C SER A 202 14.99 8.11 14.51
N ARG A 203 14.66 8.38 15.78
CA ARG A 203 14.82 7.47 16.92
C ARG A 203 13.49 6.78 17.21
N TRP A 204 13.57 5.54 17.68
CA TRP A 204 12.40 4.85 18.22
C TRP A 204 11.96 5.58 19.50
N VAL A 205 10.81 6.27 19.43
CA VAL A 205 10.26 7.03 20.55
C VAL A 205 9.83 6.07 21.66
N ARG A 206 10.37 6.24 22.87
CA ARG A 206 9.96 5.46 24.04
C ARG A 206 8.52 5.82 24.41
N TYR A 207 7.81 4.91 25.10
CA TYR A 207 6.41 5.15 25.48
C TYR A 207 6.23 6.43 26.33
N GLU A 208 7.23 6.77 27.14
CA GLU A 208 7.25 7.93 28.04
C GLU A 208 7.42 9.25 27.26
N ASP A 209 8.11 9.23 26.12
CA ASP A 209 8.41 10.42 25.30
C ASP A 209 7.37 10.66 24.18
N MET A 210 6.28 9.87 24.14
CA MET A 210 5.24 10.03 23.12
C MET A 210 4.44 11.31 23.37
N THR A 211 4.51 12.25 22.44
CA THR A 211 3.68 13.45 22.47
C THR A 211 2.30 13.15 21.90
N PHE A 212 1.26 13.37 22.69
CA PHE A 212 -0.12 13.31 22.24
C PHE A 212 -0.67 14.74 22.17
N PRO A 213 -1.41 15.11 21.12
CA PRO A 213 -2.08 16.40 21.10
C PRO A 213 -3.04 16.48 22.29
N ASP A 214 -2.84 17.49 23.14
CA ASP A 214 -3.79 17.78 24.20
C ASP A 214 -5.03 18.41 23.57
N ASN A 215 -6.20 17.85 23.87
CA ASN A 215 -7.52 18.30 23.39
C ASN A 215 -7.92 19.69 23.94
N ALA A 216 -7.00 20.65 24.03
CA ALA A 216 -7.25 21.97 24.61
C ALA A 216 -7.14 23.15 23.62
N ARG A 217 -6.70 22.95 22.37
CA ARG A 217 -6.58 24.07 21.40
C ARG A 217 -6.79 23.65 19.94
N GLN A 218 -8.00 23.27 19.55
CA GLN A 218 -8.44 23.31 18.15
C GLN A 218 -9.92 23.71 18.07
N HIS A 219 -10.17 25.02 18.22
CA HIS A 219 -11.23 25.73 17.52
C HIS A 219 -10.57 26.58 16.43
#